data_AF-A0A067MDT1-F1
#
_entry.id   AF-A0A067MDT1-F1
#
_cell.length_a   1.000
_cell.length_b   1.000
_cell.length_c   1.000
_cell.angle_alpha   90.00
_cell.angle_beta   90.00
_cell.angle_gamma   90.00
#
_symmetry.space_group_name_H-M   'P 1'
#
loop_
_entity.id
_entity.type
_entity.pdbx_description
1 polymer ?
#
loop_
_entity_poly.entity_id
_entity_poly.type
_entity_poly.pdbx_seq_one_letter_code
_entity_poly.pdbx_strand_id
1 'polypeptide(L)'
;MVHGIEPLFPFDLLEATFLAPPISSSLSTTDLISIRARQLQKRPADLEQIHARVWDARYKSARQFEEVFKNTIHDFDFKPGTLVLVHNSRLDNDLGRKMKPRYFGLMIVVRRNRGGAYVLAEVDGALSHL
;
A
#
# COMPACT_ATOMS: atom_id res chain seq x y z
N MET A 1 -5.47 23.88 8.75
CA MET A 1 -4.08 23.47 9.03
C MET A 1 -3.46 24.48 9.97
N VAL A 2 -3.00 24.07 11.15
CA VAL A 2 -2.51 24.97 12.22
C VAL A 2 -1.00 25.25 12.10
N HIS A 3 -0.29 24.48 11.28
CA HIS A 3 1.08 24.77 10.89
C HIS A 3 1.07 24.93 9.37
N GLY A 4 1.54 26.08 8.86
CA GLY A 4 1.63 26.40 7.43
C GLY A 4 2.69 25.58 6.71
N ILE A 5 2.76 24.28 7.01
CA ILE A 5 3.67 23.30 6.44
C ILE A 5 2.81 22.38 5.60
N GLU A 6 3.19 22.17 4.34
CA GLU A 6 2.49 21.27 3.45
C GLU A 6 2.50 19.84 4.04
N PRO A 7 1.34 19.19 4.25
CA PRO A 7 1.30 17.87 4.84
C PRO A 7 1.78 16.86 3.80
N LEU A 8 2.94 16.23 4.05
CA LEU A 8 3.42 15.11 3.23
C LEU A 8 2.49 13.89 3.30
N PHE A 9 1.74 13.75 4.39
CA PHE A 9 0.76 12.69 4.59
C PHE A 9 -0.59 13.29 5.03
N PRO A 10 -1.72 12.67 4.66
CA PRO A 10 -3.05 13.09 5.11
C PRO A 10 -3.28 12.87 6.62
N PHE A 11 -2.28 12.35 7.33
CA PHE A 11 -2.25 12.15 8.78
C PHE A 11 -0.83 12.47 9.29
N ASP A 12 -0.72 13.07 10.46
CA ASP A 12 0.58 13.35 11.07
C ASP A 12 0.98 12.18 12.00
N LEU A 13 2.11 11.56 11.69
CA LEU A 13 2.71 10.45 12.46
C LEU A 13 3.25 10.93 13.80
N LEU A 14 3.80 12.14 13.87
CA LEU A 14 4.33 12.74 15.09
C LEU A 14 3.21 13.20 16.02
N GLU A 15 2.18 13.83 15.47
CA GLU A 15 1.01 14.31 16.24
C GLU A 15 -0.05 13.23 16.47
N ALA A 16 0.17 12.02 15.93
CA ALA A 16 -0.75 10.89 16.05
C ALA A 16 -2.21 11.25 15.72
N THR A 17 -2.42 11.93 14.57
CA THR A 17 -3.77 12.43 14.21
C THR A 17 -4.80 11.30 14.03
N PHE A 18 -4.32 10.07 13.82
CA PHE A 18 -5.11 8.83 13.80
C PHE A 18 -5.80 8.52 15.14
N LEU A 19 -5.44 9.20 16.23
CA LEU A 19 -6.07 9.04 17.54
C LEU A 19 -7.42 9.79 17.66
N ALA A 20 -7.83 10.54 16.63
CA ALA A 20 -9.15 11.17 16.63
C ALA A 20 -10.26 10.11 16.56
N PRO A 21 -11.30 10.17 17.41
CA PRO A 21 -12.50 9.40 17.15
C PRO A 21 -13.11 9.83 15.80
N PRO A 22 -13.79 8.93 15.08
CA PRO A 22 -14.50 9.29 13.86
C PRO A 22 -15.50 10.41 14.15
N ILE A 23 -15.48 11.45 13.33
CA ILE A 23 -16.39 12.59 13.45
C ILE A 23 -17.75 12.11 12.92
N SER A 24 -18.64 11.68 13.83
CA SER A 24 -19.96 11.17 13.49
C SER A 24 -21.06 12.23 13.47
N SER A 25 -20.78 13.44 13.97
CA SER A 25 -21.73 14.54 14.10
C SER A 25 -21.00 15.89 14.11
N SER A 26 -21.74 17.00 14.06
CA SER A 26 -21.16 18.33 14.29
C SER A 26 -20.60 18.42 15.70
N LEU A 27 -19.28 18.56 15.82
CA LEU A 27 -18.58 18.73 17.08
C LEU A 27 -18.57 20.20 17.48
N SER A 28 -18.79 20.49 18.77
CA SER A 28 -18.59 21.84 19.28
C SER A 28 -17.09 22.19 19.33
N THR A 29 -16.77 23.47 19.41
CA THR A 29 -15.38 23.93 19.60
C THR A 29 -14.75 23.30 20.85
N THR A 30 -15.52 23.13 21.92
CA THR A 30 -15.09 22.48 23.16
C THR A 30 -14.74 21.01 22.94
N ASP A 31 -15.56 20.29 22.18
CA ASP A 31 -15.30 18.88 21.85
C ASP A 31 -14.00 18.75 21.05
N LEU A 32 -13.79 19.61 20.06
CA LEU A 32 -12.57 19.64 19.25
C LEU A 32 -11.32 19.89 20.11
N ILE A 33 -11.37 20.86 21.02
CA ILE A 33 -10.26 21.15 21.95
C ILE A 33 -10.00 19.95 22.86
N SER A 34 -11.06 19.32 23.38
CA SER A 34 -10.93 18.18 24.29
C SER A 34 -10.30 16.96 23.60
N ILE A 35 -10.72 16.66 22.38
CA ILE A 35 -10.15 15.58 21.55
C ILE A 35 -8.69 15.90 21.26
N ARG A 36 -8.38 17.12 20.86
CA ARG A 36 -7.00 17.55 20.58
C ARG A 36 -6.10 17.44 21.81
N ALA A 37 -6.57 17.86 22.97
CA ALA A 37 -5.82 17.74 24.22
C ALA A 37 -5.51 16.26 24.56
N ARG A 38 -6.47 15.34 24.34
CA ARG A 38 -6.23 13.89 24.52
C ARG A 38 -5.20 13.35 23.53
N GLN A 39 -5.26 13.76 22.26
CA GLN A 39 -4.28 13.37 21.24
C GLN A 39 -2.86 13.79 21.65
N LEU A 40 -2.69 15.04 22.09
CA LEU A 40 -1.39 15.57 22.52
C LEU A 40 -0.84 14.84 23.75
N GLN A 41 -1.71 14.37 24.64
CA GLN A 41 -1.30 13.60 25.82
C GLN A 41 -0.76 12.21 25.49
N LYS A 42 -1.06 11.64 24.31
CA LYS A 42 -0.55 10.34 23.82
C LYS A 42 -0.60 9.23 24.89
N ARG A 43 -1.73 9.12 25.60
CA ARG A 43 -1.86 8.17 26.71
C ARG A 43 -1.66 6.73 26.19
N PRO A 44 -0.85 5.89 26.86
CA PRO A 44 -0.56 4.54 26.37
C PRO A 44 -1.81 3.69 26.07
N ALA A 45 -2.84 3.79 26.93
CA ALA A 45 -4.10 3.07 26.74
C ALA A 45 -4.86 3.48 25.47
N ASP A 46 -4.86 4.78 25.15
CA ASP A 46 -5.50 5.29 23.94
C ASP A 46 -4.73 4.83 22.69
N LEU A 47 -3.39 4.86 22.74
CA LEU A 47 -2.52 4.36 21.67
C LEU A 47 -2.78 2.88 21.37
N GLU A 48 -2.86 2.05 22.41
CA GLU A 48 -3.09 0.61 22.29
C GLU A 48 -4.48 0.30 21.70
N GLN A 49 -5.52 0.99 22.19
CA GLN A 49 -6.87 0.83 21.66
C GLN A 49 -6.95 1.17 20.17
N ILE A 50 -6.27 2.25 19.77
CA ILE A 50 -6.31 2.71 18.38
C ILE A 50 -5.43 1.84 17.47
N HIS A 51 -4.28 1.37 17.97
CA HIS A 51 -3.50 0.34 17.28
C HIS A 51 -4.35 -0.89 16.97
N ALA A 52 -5.10 -1.41 17.95
CA ALA A 52 -5.98 -2.56 17.77
C ALA A 52 -7.07 -2.28 16.72
N ARG A 53 -7.70 -1.09 16.74
CA ARG A 53 -8.71 -0.70 15.73
C ARG A 53 -8.13 -0.60 14.33
N VAL A 54 -6.98 0.04 14.16
CA VAL A 54 -6.31 0.16 12.86
C VAL A 54 -5.89 -1.21 12.34
N TRP A 55 -5.39 -2.08 13.22
CA TRP A 55 -5.02 -3.44 12.88
C TRP A 55 -6.22 -4.24 12.37
N ASP A 56 -7.34 -4.22 13.09
CA ASP A 56 -8.58 -4.89 12.69
C ASP A 56 -9.12 -4.33 11.36
N ALA A 57 -9.13 -3.01 11.19
CA ALA A 57 -9.56 -2.37 9.94
C ALA A 57 -8.68 -2.75 8.74
N ARG A 58 -7.35 -2.78 8.92
CA ARG A 58 -6.41 -3.23 7.88
C ARG A 58 -6.66 -4.67 7.49
N TYR A 59 -6.88 -5.55 8.47
CA TYR A 59 -7.15 -6.96 8.23
C TYR A 59 -8.45 -7.17 7.47
N LYS A 60 -9.52 -6.47 7.86
CA LYS A 60 -10.80 -6.46 7.14
C LYS A 60 -10.66 -5.96 5.72
N SER A 61 -9.94 -4.87 5.52
CA SER A 61 -9.69 -4.30 4.19
C SER A 61 -8.89 -5.26 3.29
N ALA A 62 -7.86 -5.92 3.84
CA ALA A 62 -7.09 -6.93 3.11
C ALA A 62 -7.96 -8.12 2.68
N ARG A 63 -8.77 -8.67 3.60
CA ARG A 63 -9.70 -9.74 3.27
C ARG A 63 -10.73 -9.34 2.23
N GLN A 64 -11.31 -8.15 2.36
CA GLN A 64 -12.27 -7.64 1.37
C GLN A 64 -11.60 -7.49 0.00
N PHE A 65 -10.35 -7.02 -0.05
CA PHE A 65 -9.58 -6.94 -1.29
C PHE A 65 -9.37 -8.33 -1.91
N GLU A 66 -8.95 -9.30 -1.12
CA GLU A 66 -8.82 -10.70 -1.57
C GLU A 66 -10.13 -11.26 -2.12
N GLU A 67 -11.26 -11.01 -1.45
CA GLU A 67 -12.58 -11.47 -1.91
C GLU A 67 -13.01 -10.81 -3.22
N VAL A 68 -12.84 -9.49 -3.33
CA VAL A 68 -13.21 -8.70 -4.52
C VAL A 68 -12.36 -9.12 -5.72
N PHE A 69 -11.06 -9.34 -5.52
CA PHE A 69 -10.11 -9.64 -6.58
C PHE A 69 -9.73 -11.13 -6.68
N LYS A 70 -10.48 -12.03 -6.04
CA LYS A 70 -10.21 -13.49 -6.04
C LYS A 70 -10.07 -14.10 -7.43
N ASN A 71 -10.77 -13.54 -8.42
CA ASN A 71 -10.74 -14.00 -9.81
C ASN A 71 -9.62 -13.35 -10.63
N THR A 72 -8.91 -12.37 -10.09
CA THR A 72 -7.84 -11.63 -10.77
C THR A 72 -6.47 -11.93 -10.17
N ILE A 73 -6.42 -12.08 -8.84
CA ILE A 73 -5.20 -12.49 -8.13
C ILE A 73 -4.94 -13.96 -8.43
N HIS A 74 -3.90 -14.22 -9.22
CA HIS A 74 -3.46 -15.57 -9.54
C HIS A 74 -2.04 -15.74 -9.01
N ASP A 75 -1.83 -16.82 -8.24
CA ASP A 75 -0.49 -17.28 -7.93
C ASP A 75 0.01 -18.16 -9.08
N PHE A 76 0.76 -17.57 -9.99
CA PHE A 76 1.40 -18.31 -11.08
C PHE A 76 2.62 -19.06 -10.54
N ASP A 77 2.80 -20.32 -10.96
CA ASP A 77 3.97 -21.14 -10.65
C ASP A 77 4.76 -21.52 -11.93
N PHE A 78 5.32 -20.50 -12.58
CA PHE A 78 6.13 -20.67 -13.78
C PHE A 78 7.42 -21.43 -13.47
N LYS A 79 7.67 -22.51 -14.21
CA LYS A 79 8.89 -23.30 -14.04
C LYS A 79 10.10 -22.59 -14.67
N PRO A 80 11.33 -22.84 -14.17
CA PRO A 80 12.55 -22.42 -14.85
C PRO A 80 12.53 -22.76 -16.35
N GLY A 81 12.97 -21.84 -17.20
CA GLY A 81 12.92 -21.94 -18.67
C GLY A 81 11.61 -21.44 -19.29
N THR A 82 10.59 -21.13 -18.50
CA THR A 82 9.31 -20.62 -19.04
C THR A 82 9.48 -19.20 -19.59
N LEU A 83 8.92 -18.95 -20.77
CA LEU A 83 8.85 -17.62 -21.37
C LEU A 83 7.67 -16.83 -20.78
N VAL A 84 7.94 -15.60 -20.34
CA VAL A 84 6.97 -14.72 -19.68
C VAL A 84 7.08 -13.29 -20.23
N LEU A 85 5.98 -12.54 -20.14
CA LEU A 85 5.96 -11.09 -20.39
C LEU A 85 5.86 -10.36 -19.06
N VAL A 86 6.77 -9.41 -18.81
CA VAL A 86 6.77 -8.62 -17.58
C VAL A 86 6.02 -7.31 -17.79
N HIS A 87 4.95 -7.11 -17.04
CA HIS A 87 4.18 -5.87 -17.06
C HIS A 87 4.98 -4.72 -16.45
N ASN A 88 5.03 -3.59 -17.15
CA ASN A 88 5.71 -2.39 -16.70
C ASN A 88 4.76 -1.53 -15.85
N SER A 89 4.65 -1.89 -14.57
CA SER A 89 3.75 -1.20 -13.62
C SER A 89 4.08 0.27 -13.39
N ARG A 90 5.29 0.74 -13.75
CA ARG A 90 5.65 2.16 -13.67
C ARG A 90 4.81 3.03 -14.60
N LEU A 91 4.20 2.45 -15.63
CA LEU A 91 3.36 3.15 -16.59
C LEU A 91 1.87 3.18 -16.21
N ASP A 92 1.45 2.44 -15.18
CA ASP A 92 0.02 2.31 -14.84
C ASP A 92 -0.59 3.63 -14.38
N ASN A 93 0.21 4.45 -13.68
CA ASN A 93 -0.22 5.73 -13.13
C ASN A 93 0.33 6.94 -13.90
N ASP A 94 1.07 6.72 -15.00
CA ASP A 94 1.68 7.81 -15.79
C ASP A 94 0.76 8.23 -16.96
N LEU A 95 0.07 9.36 -16.78
CA LEU A 95 -0.84 9.94 -17.76
C LEU A 95 -0.16 10.38 -19.07
N GLY A 96 1.14 10.68 -19.04
CA GLY A 96 1.90 11.19 -20.19
C GLY A 96 2.46 10.11 -21.11
N ARG A 97 2.30 8.82 -20.78
CA ARG A 97 3.00 7.71 -21.45
C ARG A 97 2.08 6.65 -22.05
N LYS A 98 0.84 7.02 -22.38
CA LYS A 98 -0.18 6.12 -22.94
C LYS A 98 0.26 5.35 -24.20
N MET A 99 1.22 5.88 -24.97
CA MET A 99 1.76 5.24 -26.18
C MET A 99 3.02 4.38 -25.94
N LYS A 100 3.53 4.30 -24.70
CA LYS A 100 4.71 3.48 -24.38
C LYS A 100 4.35 1.99 -24.25
N PRO A 101 5.29 1.07 -24.53
CA PRO A 101 5.05 -0.36 -24.39
C PRO A 101 4.70 -0.72 -22.94
N ARG A 102 3.57 -1.42 -22.76
CA ARG A 102 3.06 -1.85 -21.44
C ARG A 102 3.86 -3.01 -20.82
N TYR A 103 4.63 -3.72 -21.62
CA TYR A 103 5.47 -4.83 -21.19
C TYR A 103 6.91 -4.54 -21.55
N PHE A 104 7.85 -4.98 -20.72
CA PHE A 104 9.29 -4.80 -20.99
C PHE A 104 9.79 -5.63 -22.18
N GLY A 105 9.14 -6.77 -22.44
CA GLY A 105 9.53 -7.71 -23.48
C GLY A 105 9.39 -9.16 -23.01
N LEU A 106 9.78 -10.09 -23.88
CA LEU A 106 9.82 -11.52 -23.57
C LEU A 106 11.02 -11.83 -22.68
N MET A 107 10.80 -12.57 -21.60
CA MET A 107 11.83 -12.95 -20.63
C MET A 107 11.74 -14.42 -20.27
N ILE A 108 12.83 -14.99 -19.79
CA ILE A 108 12.93 -16.38 -19.34
C ILE A 108 12.98 -16.42 -17.83
N VAL A 109 12.18 -17.29 -17.22
CA VAL A 109 12.25 -17.57 -15.79
C VAL A 109 13.51 -18.37 -15.47
N VAL A 110 14.41 -17.81 -14.66
CA VAL A 110 15.61 -18.52 -14.19
C VAL A 110 15.27 -19.38 -12.96
N ARG A 111 14.60 -18.78 -11.97
CA ARG A 111 14.14 -19.46 -10.77
C ARG A 111 13.08 -18.65 -10.03
N ARG A 112 12.32 -19.32 -9.16
CA ARG A 112 11.41 -18.71 -8.20
C ARG A 112 11.99 -18.83 -6.79
N ASN A 113 12.05 -17.74 -6.05
CA ASN A 113 12.51 -17.72 -4.66
C ASN A 113 11.40 -18.24 -3.72
N ARG A 114 11.77 -18.62 -2.48
CA ARG A 114 10.81 -19.09 -1.46
C ARG A 114 9.68 -18.10 -1.16
N GLY A 115 9.93 -16.79 -1.35
CA GLY A 115 8.93 -15.73 -1.20
C GLY A 115 8.07 -15.46 -2.44
N GLY A 116 8.12 -16.33 -3.46
CA GLY A 116 7.29 -16.22 -4.67
C GLY A 116 7.86 -15.31 -5.76
N ALA A 117 8.87 -14.49 -5.46
CA ALA A 117 9.53 -13.61 -6.43
C ALA A 117 10.31 -14.40 -7.48
N TYR A 118 10.24 -13.94 -8.74
CA TYR A 118 10.93 -14.55 -9.87
C TYR A 118 12.24 -13.83 -10.17
N VAL A 119 13.29 -14.62 -10.44
CA VAL A 119 14.52 -14.15 -11.08
C VAL A 119 14.38 -14.41 -12.58
N LEU A 120 14.56 -13.37 -13.38
CA LEU A 120 14.33 -13.39 -14.81
C LEU A 120 15.63 -13.11 -15.57
N ALA A 121 15.70 -13.61 -16.79
CA ALA A 121 16.73 -13.27 -17.75
C ALA A 121 16.09 -12.80 -19.06
N GLU A 122 16.80 -11.98 -19.82
CA GLU A 122 16.50 -11.73 -21.22
C GLU A 122 16.71 -13.01 -22.05
N VAL A 123 16.23 -12.99 -23.30
CA VAL A 123 16.27 -14.17 -24.19
C VAL A 123 17.72 -14.57 -24.55
N ASP A 124 18.66 -13.63 -24.46
CA ASP A 124 20.10 -13.85 -24.65
C ASP A 124 20.80 -14.44 -23.40
N GLY A 125 20.08 -14.58 -22.29
CA GLY A 125 20.58 -15.12 -21.03
C GLY A 125 21.12 -14.06 -20.05
N ALA A 126 21.09 -12.77 -20.40
CA ALA A 126 21.46 -11.70 -19.47
C ALA A 126 20.45 -11.60 -18.31
N LEU A 127 20.93 -11.52 -17.07
CA LEU A 127 20.03 -11.39 -15.91
C LEU A 127 19.34 -10.03 -15.91
N SER A 128 18.02 -10.05 -15.68
CA SER A 128 17.18 -8.87 -15.66
C SER A 128 17.21 -8.17 -14.30
N HIS A 129 17.29 -6.83 -14.32
CA HIS A 129 17.34 -5.95 -13.14
C HIS A 129 16.07 -5.10 -12.95
N LEU A 130 14.94 -5.53 -13.54
CA LEU A 130 13.67 -4.79 -13.54
C LEU A 130 13.10 -4.48 -12.14
#